data_AF-A0A9X3W469-F1
#
_entry.id   AF-A0A9X3W469-F1
#
_cell.length_a   1.000
_cell.length_b   1.000
_cell.length_c   1.000
_cell.angle_alpha   90.00
_cell.angle_beta   90.00
_cell.angle_gamma   90.00
#
_symmetry.space_group_name_H-M   'P 1'
#
loop_
_entity.id
_entity.type
_entity.pdbx_description
1 polymer ?
#
loop_
_entity_poly.entity_id
_entity_poly.type
_entity_poly.pdbx_seq_one_letter_code
_entity_poly.pdbx_strand_id
1 'polypeptide(L)'
;MKMVLDSDEDINVGALMEDAYLDDADLDDEEDDQSPTYTFKVANGRIRGMTDELDAMQQAVDKILKTERFVYQIYDEQYGNDLPELIGESINYAESEAERMVVEALEADDRINNVEITKCEQSNSDAITVEGYANTVYGNVGFESEVDIVDES
;
A
#
# COMPACT_ATOMS: atom_id res chain seq x y z
N MET A 1 -49.33 -67.77 10.02
CA MET A 1 -48.84 -67.39 11.36
C MET A 1 -48.60 -65.90 11.34
N LYS A 2 -49.38 -65.13 12.11
CA LYS A 2 -49.29 -63.67 12.23
C LYS A 2 -48.11 -63.36 13.15
N MET A 3 -47.07 -62.69 12.65
CA MET A 3 -45.99 -62.17 13.50
C MET A 3 -46.24 -60.69 13.75
N VAL A 4 -46.18 -60.37 15.03
CA VAL A 4 -46.58 -59.13 15.67
C VAL A 4 -45.48 -58.09 15.45
N LEU A 5 -45.89 -56.86 15.17
CA LEU A 5 -45.02 -55.68 15.21
C LEU A 5 -44.78 -55.38 16.69
N ASP A 6 -43.53 -55.49 17.15
CA ASP A 6 -43.11 -54.86 18.40
C ASP A 6 -42.66 -53.43 18.08
N SER A 7 -43.27 -52.51 18.80
CA SER A 7 -43.01 -51.08 18.80
C SER A 7 -41.87 -50.73 19.76
N ASP A 8 -41.31 -49.54 19.54
CA ASP A 8 -40.57 -48.73 20.52
C ASP A 8 -39.05 -48.98 20.61
N GLU A 9 -38.33 -48.53 19.59
CA GLU A 9 -37.06 -47.83 19.82
C GLU A 9 -37.33 -46.33 19.65
N ASP A 10 -37.49 -45.64 20.80
CA ASP A 10 -37.57 -44.19 20.85
C ASP A 10 -36.30 -43.60 20.22
N ILE A 11 -36.46 -42.91 19.10
CA ILE A 11 -35.40 -42.07 18.54
C ILE A 11 -35.19 -40.95 19.57
N ASN A 12 -34.09 -41.02 20.32
CA ASN A 12 -33.67 -39.94 21.20
C ASN A 12 -33.28 -38.72 20.35
N VAL A 13 -34.27 -37.89 20.04
CA VAL A 13 -34.13 -36.61 19.32
C VAL A 13 -33.22 -35.62 20.06
N GLY A 14 -32.86 -35.87 21.31
CA GLY A 14 -31.90 -35.06 22.08
C GLY A 14 -30.44 -35.30 21.73
N ALA A 15 -30.09 -36.39 21.05
CA ALA A 15 -28.69 -36.74 20.73
C ALA A 15 -28.26 -36.36 19.30
N LEU A 16 -29.15 -35.78 18.47
CA LEU A 16 -28.85 -35.35 17.10
C LEU A 16 -28.67 -33.84 16.96
N MET A 17 -28.60 -33.12 18.09
CA MET A 17 -28.53 -31.67 18.13
C MET A 17 -27.20 -31.14 18.70
N GLU A 18 -26.27 -32.02 19.08
CA GLU A 18 -25.01 -31.63 19.72
C GLU A 18 -23.85 -31.45 18.73
N ASP A 19 -23.99 -31.90 17.48
CA ASP A 19 -22.88 -31.93 16.53
C ASP A 19 -22.95 -30.83 15.45
N ALA A 20 -23.91 -29.90 15.57
CA ALA A 20 -24.13 -28.84 14.57
C ALA A 20 -24.08 -27.42 15.16
N TYR A 21 -23.41 -27.24 16.31
CA TYR A 21 -22.91 -25.93 16.69
C TYR A 21 -21.59 -25.69 15.96
N LEU A 22 -21.70 -25.34 14.68
CA LEU A 22 -20.66 -24.54 14.04
C LEU A 22 -20.60 -23.23 14.81
N ASP A 23 -19.48 -23.03 15.52
CA ASP A 23 -19.17 -21.80 16.22
C ASP A 23 -19.08 -20.69 15.15
N ASP A 24 -20.06 -19.78 15.13
CA ASP A 24 -20.07 -18.58 14.27
C ASP A 24 -18.89 -17.64 14.59
N ALA A 25 -18.03 -17.98 15.56
CA ALA A 25 -16.94 -17.16 16.06
C ALA A 25 -15.63 -17.21 15.23
N ASP A 26 -15.53 -18.09 14.23
CA ASP A 26 -14.30 -18.25 13.42
C ASP A 26 -14.47 -17.79 11.95
N LEU A 27 -15.48 -16.97 11.65
CA LEU A 27 -15.56 -16.22 10.39
C LEU A 27 -15.12 -14.77 10.61
N ASP A 28 -13.95 -14.59 11.22
CA ASP A 28 -13.12 -13.43 10.88
C ASP A 28 -12.53 -13.74 9.49
N ASP A 29 -13.35 -13.58 8.45
CA ASP A 29 -12.83 -13.26 7.13
C ASP A 29 -12.12 -11.91 7.33
N GLU A 30 -10.81 -11.93 7.63
CA GLU A 30 -9.97 -10.76 7.45
C GLU A 30 -10.07 -10.42 5.95
N GLU A 31 -11.02 -9.53 5.61
CA GLU A 31 -11.04 -8.94 4.28
C GLU A 31 -9.65 -8.32 4.09
N ASP A 32 -8.91 -8.84 3.10
CA ASP A 32 -7.65 -8.26 2.68
C ASP A 32 -7.98 -6.90 2.08
N ASP A 33 -8.08 -5.89 2.96
CA ASP A 33 -8.43 -4.49 2.67
C ASP A 33 -7.36 -3.79 1.81
N GLN A 34 -6.35 -4.54 1.34
CA GLN A 34 -5.30 -4.03 0.48
C GLN A 34 -5.85 -3.47 -0.83
N SER A 35 -5.37 -2.28 -1.18
CA SER A 35 -5.67 -1.65 -2.45
C SER A 35 -5.33 -2.59 -3.62
N PRO A 36 -6.22 -2.80 -4.61
CA PRO A 36 -5.90 -3.63 -5.77
C PRO A 36 -4.79 -3.00 -6.61
N THR A 37 -3.94 -3.83 -7.22
CA THR A 37 -2.84 -3.36 -8.09
C THR A 37 -3.20 -3.34 -9.57
N TYR A 38 -4.18 -4.13 -10.02
CA TYR A 38 -4.58 -4.18 -11.41
C TYR A 38 -5.12 -2.83 -11.91
N THR A 39 -4.37 -2.16 -12.78
CA THR A 39 -4.65 -0.78 -13.18
C THR A 39 -4.20 -0.48 -14.61
N PHE A 40 -4.45 0.74 -15.10
CA PHE A 40 -3.98 1.19 -16.40
C PHE A 40 -2.46 1.32 -16.43
N LYS A 41 -1.84 0.78 -17.48
CA LYS A 41 -0.43 1.05 -17.79
C LYS A 41 -0.31 2.43 -18.42
N VAL A 42 0.18 3.41 -17.67
CA VAL A 42 0.41 4.77 -18.16
C VAL A 42 1.88 4.92 -18.56
N ALA A 43 2.12 5.28 -19.81
CA ALA A 43 3.47 5.54 -20.29
C ALA A 43 3.45 6.66 -21.33
N ASN A 44 4.34 7.65 -21.16
CA ASN A 44 4.47 8.80 -22.07
C ASN A 44 3.14 9.56 -22.26
N GLY A 45 2.42 9.81 -21.16
CA GLY A 45 1.14 10.52 -21.16
C GLY A 45 -0.01 9.78 -21.87
N ARG A 46 0.10 8.46 -22.08
CA ARG A 46 -0.93 7.64 -22.74
C ARG A 46 -1.17 6.33 -22.00
N ILE A 47 -2.41 5.86 -22.03
CA ILE A 47 -2.76 4.50 -21.59
C ILE A 47 -2.29 3.51 -22.66
N ARG A 48 -1.50 2.51 -22.26
CA ARG A 48 -0.90 1.48 -23.11
C ARG A 48 -1.41 0.07 -22.82
N GLY A 49 -2.50 -0.04 -22.06
CA GLY A 49 -3.11 -1.31 -21.65
C GLY A 49 -3.35 -1.33 -20.16
N MET A 50 -3.35 -2.54 -19.59
CA MET A 50 -3.40 -2.76 -18.15
C MET A 50 -2.04 -3.26 -17.65
N THR A 51 -1.81 -3.13 -16.35
CA THR A 51 -0.65 -3.60 -15.62
C THR A 51 -1.10 -4.13 -14.26
N ASP A 52 -0.26 -4.91 -13.60
CA ASP A 52 -0.59 -5.50 -12.31
C ASP A 52 0.65 -5.64 -11.42
N GLU A 53 0.44 -6.02 -10.17
CA GLU A 53 1.47 -6.41 -9.20
C GLU A 53 2.69 -5.46 -9.20
N LEU A 54 3.90 -5.97 -9.40
CA LEU A 54 5.15 -5.21 -9.31
C LEU A 54 5.25 -4.07 -10.35
N ASP A 55 4.77 -4.28 -11.57
CA ASP A 55 4.76 -3.25 -12.62
C ASP A 55 3.77 -2.10 -12.29
N ALA A 56 2.69 -2.43 -11.58
CA ALA A 56 1.76 -1.42 -11.06
C ALA A 56 2.35 -0.68 -9.86
N MET A 57 3.07 -1.38 -8.97
CA MET A 57 3.75 -0.75 -7.84
C MET A 57 4.84 0.23 -8.28
N GLN A 58 5.57 -0.06 -9.37
CA GLN A 58 6.52 0.89 -9.93
C GLN A 58 5.84 2.22 -10.33
N GLN A 59 4.63 2.16 -10.88
CA GLN A 59 3.85 3.36 -11.21
C GLN A 59 3.26 4.02 -9.97
N ALA A 60 2.86 3.26 -8.95
CA ALA A 60 2.34 3.80 -7.70
C ALA A 60 3.41 4.62 -6.96
N VAL A 61 4.59 4.04 -6.76
CA VAL A 61 5.75 4.70 -6.12
C VAL A 61 6.13 5.98 -6.87
N ASP A 62 6.29 5.90 -8.20
CA ASP A 62 6.60 7.07 -9.03
C ASP A 62 5.56 8.18 -8.88
N LYS A 63 4.28 7.81 -8.78
CA LYS A 63 3.18 8.75 -8.70
C LYS A 63 3.06 9.41 -7.32
N ILE A 64 3.28 8.66 -6.24
CA ILE A 64 3.30 9.20 -4.87
C ILE A 64 4.40 10.27 -4.76
N LEU A 65 5.61 9.97 -5.25
CA LEU A 65 6.75 10.90 -5.19
C LEU A 65 6.60 12.13 -6.10
N LYS A 66 5.73 12.07 -7.12
CA LYS A 66 5.43 13.21 -8.02
C LYS A 66 4.20 14.01 -7.62
N THR A 67 3.47 13.58 -6.59
CA THR A 67 2.22 14.21 -6.18
C THR A 67 2.44 14.96 -4.87
N GLU A 68 2.26 16.27 -4.90
CA GLU A 68 2.23 17.08 -3.68
C GLU A 68 0.96 16.77 -2.88
N ARG A 69 1.13 16.53 -1.58
CA ARG A 69 0.03 16.28 -0.65
C ARG A 69 -0.87 17.52 -0.53
N PHE A 70 -2.16 17.31 -0.28
CA PHE A 70 -3.18 18.37 -0.12
C PHE A 70 -3.51 19.25 -1.35
N VAL A 71 -2.82 19.07 -2.49
CA VAL A 71 -3.07 19.89 -3.70
C VAL A 71 -4.29 19.42 -4.49
N TYR A 72 -4.53 18.11 -4.57
CA TYR A 72 -5.55 17.53 -5.45
C TYR A 72 -6.69 16.88 -4.66
N GLN A 73 -7.91 17.39 -4.81
CA GLN A 73 -9.11 16.92 -4.10
C GLN A 73 -9.53 15.46 -4.39
N ILE A 74 -8.96 14.85 -5.44
CA ILE A 74 -9.23 13.45 -5.78
C ILE A 74 -8.47 12.47 -4.88
N TYR A 75 -7.53 12.97 -4.08
CA TYR A 75 -6.73 12.19 -3.15
C TYR A 75 -7.17 12.42 -1.71
N ASP A 76 -6.95 11.42 -0.87
CA ASP A 76 -7.01 11.56 0.57
C ASP A 76 -5.82 12.38 1.11
N GLU A 77 -5.86 12.66 2.41
CA GLU A 77 -4.87 13.48 3.11
C GLU A 77 -3.52 12.80 3.30
N GLN A 78 -3.40 11.48 3.09
CA GLN A 78 -2.15 10.74 3.26
C GLN A 78 -1.39 10.59 1.94
N TYR A 79 -2.09 10.63 0.81
CA TYR A 79 -1.49 10.46 -0.52
C TYR A 79 -0.63 11.65 -0.96
N GLY A 80 0.55 11.32 -1.50
CA GLY A 80 1.53 12.30 -1.98
C GLY A 80 2.64 12.55 -0.97
N ASN A 81 3.44 13.58 -1.22
CA ASN A 81 4.59 13.96 -0.41
C ASN A 81 4.62 15.46 -0.10
N ASP A 82 5.40 15.81 0.91
CA ASP A 82 5.59 17.17 1.40
C ASP A 82 6.95 17.77 0.96
N LEU A 83 7.63 17.16 -0.03
CA LEU A 83 8.96 17.57 -0.50
C LEU A 83 9.05 19.04 -0.96
N PRO A 84 8.01 19.64 -1.58
CA PRO A 84 8.03 21.07 -1.93
C PRO A 84 8.21 22.01 -0.73
N GLU A 85 7.92 21.56 0.50
CA GLU A 85 8.15 22.36 1.72
C GLU A 85 9.66 22.59 2.00
N LEU A 86 10.55 21.84 1.35
CA LEU A 86 11.99 21.95 1.51
C LEU A 86 12.61 23.09 0.67
N ILE A 87 11.84 23.71 -0.23
CA ILE A 87 12.30 24.84 -1.03
C ILE A 87 12.62 26.03 -0.12
N GLY A 88 13.85 26.54 -0.22
CA GLY A 88 14.34 27.68 0.56
C GLY A 88 14.92 27.31 1.93
N GLU A 89 14.89 26.03 2.31
CA GLU A 89 15.46 25.55 3.56
C GLU A 89 16.98 25.33 3.48
N SER A 90 17.62 25.18 4.64
CA SER A 90 19.06 24.86 4.67
C SER A 90 19.33 23.44 4.21
N ILE A 91 20.42 23.20 3.46
CA ILE A 91 20.79 21.89 2.90
C ILE A 91 20.77 20.79 3.98
N ASN A 92 21.39 21.01 5.13
CA ASN A 92 21.45 20.01 6.20
C ASN A 92 20.06 19.63 6.76
N TYR A 93 19.14 20.59 6.78
CA TYR A 93 17.75 20.35 7.20
C TYR A 93 17.00 19.59 6.12
N ALA A 94 17.10 20.07 4.87
CA ALA A 94 16.45 19.45 3.74
C ALA A 94 16.92 18.01 3.49
N GLU A 95 18.20 17.68 3.71
CA GLU A 95 18.72 16.31 3.58
C GLU A 95 18.07 15.35 4.58
N SER A 96 18.00 15.76 5.86
CA SER A 96 17.37 14.95 6.92
C SER A 96 15.85 14.81 6.72
N GLU A 97 15.19 15.87 6.27
CA GLU A 97 13.73 15.87 6.11
C GLU A 97 13.29 15.20 4.81
N ALA A 98 14.05 15.32 3.72
CA ALA A 98 13.75 14.63 2.46
C ALA A 98 13.73 13.11 2.67
N GLU A 99 14.69 12.58 3.42
CA GLU A 99 14.73 11.16 3.78
C GLU A 99 13.44 10.74 4.51
N ARG A 100 13.08 11.48 5.57
CA ARG A 100 11.89 11.23 6.39
C ARG A 100 10.60 11.33 5.57
N MET A 101 10.45 12.39 4.78
CA MET A 101 9.26 12.66 3.97
C MET A 101 9.05 11.61 2.87
N VAL A 102 10.12 11.12 2.25
CA VAL A 102 10.02 10.03 1.26
C VAL A 102 9.52 8.74 1.90
N VAL A 103 10.07 8.37 3.06
CA VAL A 103 9.63 7.19 3.81
C VAL A 103 8.15 7.32 4.20
N GLU A 104 7.76 8.43 4.81
CA GLU A 104 6.37 8.66 5.24
C GLU A 104 5.38 8.71 4.07
N ALA A 105 5.77 9.29 2.93
CA ALA A 105 4.92 9.35 1.75
C ALA A 105 4.66 7.96 1.16
N LEU A 106 5.69 7.12 1.09
CA LEU A 106 5.57 5.78 0.50
C LEU A 106 4.93 4.78 1.46
N GLU A 107 5.28 4.79 2.75
CA GLU A 107 4.70 3.88 3.75
C GLU A 107 3.22 4.20 4.07
N ALA A 108 2.69 5.31 3.58
CA ALA A 108 1.25 5.59 3.59
C ALA A 108 0.46 4.67 2.64
N ASP A 109 1.09 4.06 1.65
CA ASP A 109 0.48 3.05 0.77
C ASP A 109 0.55 1.67 1.45
N ASP A 110 -0.61 1.10 1.72
CA ASP A 110 -0.82 -0.18 2.43
C ASP A 110 -0.13 -1.38 1.79
N ARG A 111 0.22 -1.29 0.50
CA ARG A 111 0.95 -2.35 -0.23
C ARG A 111 2.47 -2.27 -0.03
N ILE A 112 2.97 -1.23 0.62
CA ILE A 112 4.39 -1.00 0.93
C ILE A 112 4.65 -1.40 2.39
N ASN A 113 5.46 -2.42 2.61
CA ASN A 113 5.78 -2.95 3.94
C ASN A 113 6.83 -2.09 4.66
N ASN A 114 7.81 -1.58 3.92
CA ASN A 114 8.85 -0.68 4.42
C ASN A 114 9.58 0.01 3.27
N VAL A 115 10.30 1.08 3.61
CA VAL A 115 11.20 1.79 2.70
C VAL A 115 12.62 1.80 3.23
N GLU A 116 13.58 1.46 2.37
CA GLU A 116 15.01 1.55 2.65
C GLU A 116 15.64 2.65 1.79
N ILE A 117 16.22 3.65 2.44
CA ILE A 117 16.97 4.72 1.79
C ILE A 117 18.41 4.29 1.63
N THR A 118 18.89 4.30 0.39
CA THR A 118 20.28 3.91 0.06
C THR A 118 21.20 5.10 -0.13
N LYS A 119 20.62 6.25 -0.45
CA LYS A 119 21.34 7.48 -0.71
C LYS A 119 20.40 8.66 -0.50
N CYS A 120 20.84 9.62 0.29
CA CYS A 120 20.25 10.95 0.38
C CYS A 120 21.44 11.90 0.37
N GLU A 121 21.66 12.61 -0.73
CA GLU A 121 22.77 13.54 -0.83
C GLU A 121 22.44 14.73 -1.73
N GLN A 122 23.12 15.84 -1.48
CA GLN A 122 23.07 16.99 -2.36
C GLN A 122 23.68 16.63 -3.72
N SER A 123 22.88 16.71 -4.79
CA SER A 123 23.33 16.44 -6.16
C SER A 123 24.00 17.66 -6.79
N ASN A 124 23.39 18.84 -6.61
CA ASN A 124 23.87 20.16 -7.07
C ASN A 124 23.70 21.21 -5.96
N SER A 125 24.12 22.46 -6.17
CA SER A 125 23.92 23.52 -5.16
C SER A 125 22.46 23.69 -4.73
N ASP A 126 21.54 23.26 -5.60
CA ASP A 126 20.13 23.62 -5.53
C ASP A 126 19.19 22.40 -5.45
N ALA A 127 19.71 21.17 -5.34
CA ALA A 127 18.88 19.97 -5.28
C ALA A 127 19.46 18.84 -4.40
N ILE A 128 18.56 18.02 -3.86
CA ILE A 128 18.86 16.80 -3.10
C ILE A 128 18.29 15.61 -3.86
N THR A 129 19.10 14.56 -4.00
CA THR A 129 18.69 13.30 -4.60
C THR A 129 18.48 12.26 -3.51
N VAL A 130 17.32 11.62 -3.53
CA VAL A 130 16.96 10.50 -2.65
C VAL A 130 16.77 9.25 -3.50
N GLU A 131 17.54 8.20 -3.23
CA GLU A 131 17.45 6.89 -3.89
C GLU A 131 17.23 5.79 -2.86
N GLY A 132 16.36 4.83 -3.20
CA GLY A 132 16.03 3.75 -2.29
C GLY A 132 15.20 2.64 -2.91
N TYR A 133 14.73 1.77 -2.03
CA TYR A 133 13.87 0.64 -2.37
C TYR A 133 12.62 0.65 -1.49
N ALA A 134 11.46 0.57 -2.12
CA ALA A 134 10.20 0.25 -1.45
C ALA A 134 10.00 -1.27 -1.47
N ASN A 135 9.95 -1.90 -0.31
CA ASN A 135 9.61 -3.31 -0.18
C ASN A 135 8.09 -3.45 -0.20
N THR A 136 7.54 -3.96 -1.30
CA THR A 136 6.09 -4.15 -1.44
C THR A 136 5.72 -5.62 -1.24
N VAL A 137 4.43 -5.89 -1.01
CA VAL A 137 3.90 -7.27 -0.98
C VAL A 137 4.12 -8.02 -2.31
N TYR A 138 4.42 -7.31 -3.40
CA TYR A 138 4.68 -7.85 -4.74
C TYR A 138 6.18 -7.90 -5.10
N GLY A 139 7.07 -7.46 -4.20
CA GLY A 139 8.52 -7.39 -4.42
C GLY A 139 9.09 -5.98 -4.28
N ASN A 140 10.41 -5.85 -4.51
CA ASN A 140 11.12 -4.58 -4.33
C ASN A 140 10.99 -3.67 -5.56
N VAL A 141 10.63 -2.41 -5.31
CA VAL A 141 10.58 -1.34 -6.32
C VAL A 141 11.67 -0.33 -6.02
N GLY A 142 12.59 -0.13 -6.97
CA GLY A 142 13.59 0.93 -6.88
C GLY A 142 12.98 2.28 -7.24
N PHE A 143 13.43 3.33 -6.56
CA PHE A 143 13.04 4.71 -6.86
C PHE A 143 14.22 5.68 -6.73
N GLU A 144 14.07 6.80 -7.42
CA GLU A 144 14.94 7.96 -7.38
C GLU A 144 14.02 9.20 -7.42
N SER A 145 14.25 10.14 -6.50
CA SER A 145 13.52 11.41 -6.44
C SER A 145 14.52 12.55 -6.31
N GLU A 146 14.30 13.61 -7.09
CA GLU A 146 15.05 14.86 -7.01
C GLU A 146 14.17 15.91 -6.36
N VAL A 147 14.71 16.60 -5.36
CA VAL A 147 14.03 17.64 -4.58
C VAL A 147 14.77 18.94 -4.73
N ASP A 148 14.11 19.94 -5.29
CA ASP A 148 14.66 21.28 -5.41
C ASP A 148 14.64 21.98 -4.03
N ILE A 149 15.76 22.59 -3.67
CA ILE A 149 15.92 23.37 -2.43
C ILE A 149 16.03 24.88 -2.68
N VAL A 150 16.07 25.31 -3.95
CA VAL A 150 16.12 26.72 -4.34
C VAL A 150 14.92 27.04 -5.23
N ASP A 151 14.29 28.18 -4.98
CA ASP A 151 13.19 28.70 -5.80
C ASP A 151 13.77 29.20 -7.15
N GLU A 152 13.42 28.54 -8.25
CA GLU A 152 13.74 29.01 -9.60
C GLU A 152 12.96 30.30 -9.89
N SER A 153 13.58 31.44 -9.57
CA SER A 153 13.02 32.80 -9.78
C SER A 153 13.03 33.24 -11.25
#